data_AF-W4FA54-F1
#
_entry.id   AF-W4FA54-F1
#
_cell.length_a   1.000
_cell.length_b   1.000
_cell.length_c   1.000
_cell.angle_alpha   90.00
_cell.angle_beta   90.00
_cell.angle_gamma   90.00
#
_symmetry.space_group_name_H-M   'P 1'
#
loop_
_entity.id
_entity.type
_entity.pdbx_description
1 polymer ?
#
loop_
_entity_poly.entity_id
_entity_poly.type
_entity_poly.pdbx_seq_one_letter_code
_entity_poly.pdbx_strand_id
1 'polypeptide(L)'
;TPTFVKTSRQSGRRSKCQGGCWCDRSVATLFSLRYNSPLASRFDSKNNSGKRVAYVMLAAELSVEIQREFVAKQVQDKVRAFLVQSFQN
;
A
#
# COMPACT_ATOMS: atom_id res chain seq x y z
N THR A 1 -0.86 22.47 46.27
CA THR A 1 -1.93 21.78 45.54
C THR A 1 -1.38 21.13 44.28
N PRO A 2 -1.11 19.80 44.28
CA PRO A 2 -0.88 19.06 43.06
C PRO A 2 -2.13 18.25 42.70
N THR A 3 -2.81 18.61 41.60
CA THR A 3 -3.94 17.81 41.08
C THR A 3 -3.40 16.82 40.07
N PHE A 4 -3.28 15.57 40.52
CA PHE A 4 -3.08 14.41 39.67
C PHE A 4 -4.28 14.24 38.73
N VAL A 5 -4.05 14.36 37.42
CA VAL A 5 -5.04 14.00 36.39
C VAL A 5 -4.61 12.71 35.68
N LYS A 6 -5.30 11.62 36.02
CA LYS A 6 -5.38 10.40 35.21
C LYS A 6 -6.30 10.67 34.02
N THR A 7 -5.75 10.73 32.81
CA THR A 7 -6.52 10.68 31.55
C THR A 7 -5.58 10.16 30.48
N SER A 8 -5.86 9.24 29.58
CA SER A 8 -6.90 8.24 29.36
C SER A 8 -6.29 7.33 28.28
N ARG A 9 -6.59 6.03 28.30
CA ARG A 9 -6.19 5.12 27.22
C ARG A 9 -6.80 5.61 25.91
N GLN A 10 -5.96 5.83 24.89
CA GLN A 10 -6.44 5.77 23.51
C GLN A 10 -5.49 4.92 22.68
N SER A 11 -5.73 3.61 22.76
CA SER A 11 -5.50 2.70 21.65
C SER A 11 -6.19 3.28 20.42
N GLY A 12 -5.45 3.45 19.33
CA GLY A 12 -6.05 3.89 18.07
C GLY A 12 -5.28 4.99 17.37
N ARG A 13 -3.98 4.80 17.11
CA ARG A 13 -3.42 5.37 15.88
C ARG A 13 -3.89 4.51 14.71
N ARG A 14 -5.20 4.56 14.44
CA ARG A 14 -5.69 4.47 13.07
C ARG A 14 -5.06 5.67 12.38
N SER A 15 -3.90 5.43 11.77
CA SER A 15 -3.26 6.37 10.87
C SER A 15 -4.33 6.86 9.89
N LYS A 16 -4.63 8.15 10.01
CA LYS A 16 -5.54 8.97 9.22
C LYS A 16 -5.80 8.35 7.84
N CYS A 17 -7.06 8.06 7.54
CA CYS A 17 -7.52 7.74 6.18
C CYS A 17 -7.31 8.96 5.28
N GLN A 18 -6.07 9.21 4.84
CA GLN A 18 -5.75 10.20 3.81
C GLN A 18 -5.35 9.45 2.54
N GLY A 19 -6.31 9.28 1.65
CA GLY A 19 -6.13 8.69 0.32
C GLY A 19 -6.69 7.29 0.22
N GLY A 20 -7.99 7.17 -0.13
CA GLY A 20 -8.67 5.94 -0.56
C GLY A 20 -8.55 4.76 0.41
N CYS A 21 -9.61 4.41 1.13
CA CYS A 21 -9.60 3.30 2.08
C CYS A 21 -9.05 2.00 1.44
N TRP A 22 -7.79 1.68 1.74
CA TRP A 22 -7.19 0.38 1.43
C TRP A 22 -7.90 -0.65 2.29
N CYS A 23 -8.62 -1.57 1.66
CA CYS A 23 -9.27 -2.69 2.34
C CYS A 23 -8.31 -3.88 2.36
N ASP A 24 -8.47 -4.83 3.29
CA ASP A 24 -7.64 -6.03 3.34
C ASP A 24 -7.67 -6.79 1.99
N ARG A 25 -8.84 -6.82 1.34
CA ARG A 25 -8.99 -7.38 -0.02
C ARG A 25 -8.16 -6.64 -1.06
N SER A 26 -8.11 -5.30 -1.04
CA SER A 26 -7.33 -4.54 -2.03
C SER A 26 -5.83 -4.66 -1.80
N VAL A 27 -5.41 -4.77 -0.53
CA VAL A 27 -4.01 -5.04 -0.17
C VAL A 27 -3.61 -6.45 -0.59
N ALA A 28 -4.45 -7.46 -0.31
CA ALA A 28 -4.21 -8.84 -0.71
C ALA A 28 -4.11 -8.97 -2.25
N THR A 29 -5.05 -8.38 -2.99
CA THR A 29 -5.01 -8.35 -4.46
C THR A 29 -3.75 -7.65 -4.97
N LEU A 30 -3.36 -6.51 -4.39
CA LEU A 30 -2.14 -5.80 -4.78
C LEU A 30 -0.89 -6.68 -4.66
N PHE A 31 -0.75 -7.44 -3.57
CA PHE A 31 0.38 -8.35 -3.40
C PHE A 31 0.28 -9.59 -4.30
N SER A 32 -0.92 -10.15 -4.48
CA SER A 32 -1.15 -11.23 -5.44
C SER A 32 -0.75 -10.81 -6.85
N LEU A 33 -1.14 -9.62 -7.30
CA LEU A 33 -0.75 -9.10 -8.62
C LEU A 33 0.75 -8.75 -8.67
N ARG A 34 1.36 -8.33 -7.56
CA ARG A 34 2.79 -8.01 -7.50
C ARG A 34 3.69 -9.25 -7.65
N TYR A 35 3.27 -10.40 -7.12
CA TYR A 35 4.10 -11.62 -7.05
C TYR A 35 3.61 -12.76 -7.96
N ASN A 36 2.31 -12.89 -8.22
CA ASN A 36 1.74 -13.98 -9.02
C ASN A 36 1.38 -13.57 -10.47
N SER A 37 1.41 -12.28 -10.81
CA SER A 37 1.16 -11.82 -12.19
C SER A 37 2.42 -11.96 -13.06
N PRO A 38 2.29 -12.12 -14.39
CA PRO A 38 3.41 -11.94 -15.33
C PRO A 38 4.11 -10.57 -15.20
N LEU A 39 3.46 -9.58 -14.57
CA LEU A 39 4.06 -8.30 -14.21
C LEU A 39 5.17 -8.42 -13.15
N ALA A 40 5.21 -9.49 -12.35
CA ALA A 40 6.18 -9.69 -11.27
C ALA A 40 7.63 -9.58 -11.75
N SER A 41 7.95 -10.20 -12.90
CA SER A 41 9.26 -10.14 -13.55
C SER A 41 9.68 -8.71 -13.93
N ARG A 42 8.73 -7.84 -14.29
CA ARG A 42 9.01 -6.45 -14.69
C ARG A 42 9.44 -5.56 -13.53
N PHE A 43 9.02 -5.88 -12.32
CA PHE A 43 9.39 -5.10 -11.14
C PHE A 43 10.83 -5.37 -10.68
N ASP A 44 11.37 -6.56 -10.96
CA ASP A 44 12.77 -6.92 -10.69
C ASP A 44 13.74 -6.30 -11.70
N SER A 45 13.23 -5.79 -12.83
CA SER A 45 14.04 -5.13 -13.86
C SER A 45 14.83 -3.95 -13.28
N LYS A 46 16.12 -3.83 -13.62
CA LYS A 46 16.98 -2.71 -13.18
C LYS A 46 16.59 -1.37 -13.80
N ASN A 47 15.70 -1.36 -14.79
CA ASN A 47 15.28 -0.17 -15.53
C ASN A 47 14.12 0.57 -14.83
N ASN A 48 14.33 1.85 -14.51
CA ASN A 48 13.33 2.70 -13.86
C ASN A 48 12.09 2.94 -14.73
N SER A 49 12.22 3.00 -16.06
CA SER A 49 11.05 3.16 -16.94
C SER A 49 10.15 1.93 -16.92
N GLY A 50 10.75 0.73 -16.97
CA GLY A 50 10.04 -0.55 -16.86
C GLY A 50 9.29 -0.69 -15.54
N LYS A 51 9.91 -0.27 -14.43
CA LYS A 51 9.24 -0.25 -13.12
C LYS A 51 8.04 0.68 -13.09
N ARG A 52 8.15 1.89 -13.66
CA ARG A 52 7.03 2.84 -13.70
C ARG A 52 5.86 2.28 -14.50
N VAL A 53 6.11 1.68 -15.65
CA VAL A 53 5.08 1.02 -16.46
C VAL A 53 4.44 -0.14 -15.69
N ALA A 54 5.24 -0.95 -14.98
CA ALA A 54 4.72 -2.04 -14.16
C ALA A 54 3.78 -1.54 -13.04
N TYR A 55 4.10 -0.43 -12.37
CA TYR A 55 3.20 0.18 -11.39
C TYR A 55 1.91 0.73 -12.00
N VAL A 56 1.96 1.28 -13.22
CA VAL A 56 0.76 1.75 -13.94
C VAL A 56 -0.13 0.58 -14.31
N MET A 57 0.43 -0.50 -14.85
CA MET A 57 -0.34 -1.71 -15.18
C MET A 57 -0.92 -2.35 -13.91
N LEU A 58 -0.13 -2.46 -12.84
CA LEU A 58 -0.60 -2.97 -11.56
C LEU A 58 -1.77 -2.17 -11.00
N ALA A 59 -1.73 -0.84 -11.11
CA ALA A 59 -2.82 0.02 -10.66
C ALA A 59 -4.09 -0.18 -11.51
N ALA A 60 -3.95 -0.35 -12.81
CA ALA A 60 -5.07 -0.65 -13.71
C ALA A 60 -5.73 -2.00 -13.38
N GLU A 61 -4.94 -3.07 -13.24
CA GLU A 61 -5.43 -4.40 -12.88
C GLU A 61 -6.12 -4.39 -11.51
N LEU A 62 -5.50 -3.74 -10.52
CA LEU A 62 -6.09 -3.57 -9.19
C LEU A 62 -7.41 -2.79 -9.26
N SER A 63 -7.49 -1.79 -10.13
CA SER A 63 -8.69 -0.98 -10.30
C SER A 63 -9.84 -1.77 -10.90
N VAL A 64 -9.56 -2.69 -11.83
CA VAL A 64 -10.56 -3.59 -12.41
C VAL A 64 -11.05 -4.59 -11.37
N GLU A 65 -10.13 -5.23 -10.65
CA GLU A 65 -10.45 -6.28 -9.67
C GLU A 65 -11.24 -5.75 -8.46
N ILE A 66 -10.90 -4.55 -7.98
CA ILE A 66 -11.53 -3.92 -6.81
C ILE A 66 -12.65 -2.95 -7.21
N GLN A 67 -12.90 -2.75 -8.51
CA GLN A 67 -13.85 -1.78 -9.06
C GLN A 67 -13.69 -0.37 -8.45
N ARG A 68 -12.44 0.04 -8.24
CA ARG A 68 -12.08 1.34 -7.63
C ARG A 68 -10.85 1.90 -8.30
N GLU A 69 -10.87 3.18 -8.63
CA GLU A 69 -9.70 3.82 -9.23
C GLU A 69 -8.52 3.90 -8.25
N PHE A 70 -7.41 3.28 -8.64
CA PHE A 70 -6.13 3.39 -7.96
C PHE A 70 -5.12 4.09 -8.86
N VAL A 71 -4.34 5.00 -8.27
CA VAL A 71 -3.26 5.69 -8.98
C VAL A 71 -1.95 4.95 -8.75
N ALA A 72 -1.14 4.80 -9.82
CA ALA A 72 0.17 4.14 -9.74
C ALA A 72 1.06 4.68 -8.60
N LYS A 73 1.04 6.00 -8.37
CA LYS A 73 1.74 6.63 -7.25
C LYS A 73 1.26 6.13 -5.89
N GLN A 74 -0.05 5.98 -5.69
CA GLN A 74 -0.61 5.46 -4.43
C GLN A 74 -0.23 4.00 -4.20
N VAL A 75 -0.29 3.18 -5.26
CA VAL A 75 0.15 1.77 -5.23
C VAL A 75 1.63 1.68 -4.85
N GLN A 76 2.48 2.50 -5.48
CA GLN A 76 3.91 2.56 -5.20
C GLN A 76 4.21 3.01 -3.77
N ASP A 77 3.58 4.09 -3.30
CA ASP A 77 3.74 4.60 -1.93
C ASP A 77 3.31 3.53 -0.91
N LYS A 78 2.23 2.78 -1.19
CA LYS A 78 1.74 1.69 -0.32
C LYS A 78 2.71 0.50 -0.27
N VAL A 79 3.21 0.03 -1.42
CA VAL A 79 4.22 -1.04 -1.49
C VAL A 79 5.48 -0.65 -0.72
N ARG A 80 5.96 0.59 -0.90
CA ARG A 80 7.15 1.10 -0.20
C ARG A 80 6.93 1.15 1.31
N ALA A 81 5.77 1.62 1.76
CA ALA A 81 5.44 1.66 3.19
C ALA A 81 5.44 0.26 3.82
N PHE A 82 4.89 -0.74 3.12
CA PHE A 82 4.91 -2.13 3.59
C PHE A 82 6.31 -2.72 3.63
N LEU A 83 7.11 -2.55 2.57
CA LEU A 83 8.49 -3.08 2.54
C LEU A 83 9.36 -2.46 3.63
N VAL A 84 9.20 -1.17 3.93
CA VAL A 84 9.92 -0.50 5.02
C VAL A 84 9.48 -1.02 6.39
N GLN A 85 8.19 -1.31 6.58
CA GLN A 85 7.69 -1.93 7.82
C GLN A 85 8.18 -3.36 8.00
N SER A 86 8.24 -4.15 6.92
CA SER A 86 8.74 -5.53 6.95
C SER A 86 10.25 -5.66 7.23
N PHE A 87 11.02 -4.58 7.07
CA PHE A 87 12.47 -4.56 7.36
C PHE A 87 12.81 -4.11 8.79
N GLN A 88 11.83 -3.75 9.62
CA GLN A 88 12.05 -3.34 11.02
C GLN A 88 11.64 -4.40 12.05
N ASN A 89 11.32 -5.62 11.64
CA ASN A 89 10.79 -6.64 12.54
C ASN A 89 11.64 -7.90 12.62
#